data_AF-A0A7X8G9L9-F1
#
_entry.id   AF-A0A7X8G9L9-F1
#
_cell.length_a   1.000
_cell.length_b   1.000
_cell.length_c   1.000
_cell.angle_alpha   90.00
_cell.angle_beta   90.00
_cell.angle_gamma   90.00
#
_symmetry.space_group_name_H-M   'P 1'
#
loop_
_entity.id
_entity.type
_entity.pdbx_description
1 polymer ?
#
loop_
_entity_poly.entity_id
_entity_poly.type
_entity_poly.pdbx_seq_one_letter_code
_entity_poly.pdbx_strand_id
1 'polypeptide(L)'
;MKDQVLVDNRYSHKNIDKAIHGNMPTSTSDAPLFPLIAQQRYNEYIKEVFRACGITRDVSVINPTTGEVEQKSIADIASSHMARRTFVGNLYNKVQDPNLVGSLSGHKEGSRAFARYRTINIDIKADLIDKL
;
A
#
# COMPACT_ATOMS: atom_id res chain seq x y z
N MET A 1 -25.25 -15.85 2.24
CA MET A 1 -24.85 -15.23 0.96
C MET A 1 -23.46 -15.78 0.67
N LYS A 2 -23.27 -16.56 -0.39
CA LYS A 2 -22.04 -17.34 -0.59
C LYS A 2 -20.86 -16.39 -0.81
N ASP A 3 -19.85 -16.48 0.06
CA ASP A 3 -18.55 -15.85 -0.11
C ASP A 3 -17.91 -16.38 -1.39
N GLN A 4 -18.10 -15.64 -2.49
CA GLN A 4 -17.41 -15.92 -3.74
C GLN A 4 -15.99 -15.37 -3.59
N VAL A 5 -15.12 -16.19 -3.00
CA VAL A 5 -13.68 -15.97 -3.03
C VAL A 5 -13.29 -15.74 -4.48
N LEU A 6 -12.68 -14.60 -4.79
CA LEU A 6 -12.18 -14.27 -6.12
C LEU A 6 -10.97 -15.16 -6.41
N VAL A 7 -11.23 -16.38 -6.88
CA VAL A 7 -10.21 -17.38 -7.21
C VAL A 7 -9.44 -16.94 -8.45
N ASP A 8 -8.12 -16.86 -8.30
CA ASP A 8 -7.18 -16.70 -9.39
C ASP A 8 -7.30 -17.80 -10.45
N ASN A 9 -7.89 -17.51 -11.62
CA ASN A 9 -7.96 -18.47 -12.72
C ASN A 9 -6.59 -18.76 -13.39
N ARG A 10 -5.46 -18.33 -12.81
CA ARG A 10 -4.11 -18.71 -13.27
C ARG A 10 -3.48 -19.86 -12.50
N TYR A 11 -4.06 -20.27 -11.38
CA TYR A 11 -3.70 -21.50 -10.68
C TYR A 11 -4.94 -22.38 -10.58
N SER A 12 -4.93 -23.51 -11.30
CA SER A 12 -5.90 -24.59 -11.07
C SER A 12 -5.94 -24.90 -9.58
N HIS A 13 -7.14 -25.06 -8.99
CA HIS A 13 -7.36 -25.36 -7.57
C HIS A 13 -6.36 -26.40 -6.99
N LYS A 14 -5.96 -27.38 -7.81
CA LYS A 14 -4.96 -28.41 -7.47
C LYS A 14 -3.57 -27.88 -7.05
N ASN A 15 -3.18 -26.68 -7.44
CA ASN A 15 -1.86 -26.11 -7.15
C ASN A 15 -1.81 -25.26 -5.88
N ILE A 16 -2.98 -24.80 -5.38
CA ILE A 16 -3.07 -23.95 -4.20
C ILE A 16 -2.87 -24.80 -2.94
N ASP A 17 -3.56 -25.95 -2.86
CA ASP A 17 -3.46 -26.89 -1.73
C ASP A 17 -2.05 -27.47 -1.56
N LYS A 18 -1.32 -27.62 -2.67
CA LYS A 18 0.03 -28.18 -2.69
C LYS A 18 1.09 -27.24 -2.11
N ALA A 19 0.87 -25.93 -2.16
CA ALA A 19 1.77 -24.93 -1.61
C ALA A 19 1.57 -24.72 -0.10
N ILE A 20 0.37 -24.99 0.43
CA ILE A 20 0.01 -24.74 1.84
C ILE A 20 0.43 -25.90 2.75
N HIS A 21 0.51 -27.14 2.23
CA HIS A 21 0.72 -28.35 3.05
C HIS A 21 2.10 -29.02 2.92
N GLY A 22 3.07 -28.40 2.26
CA GLY A 22 4.45 -28.91 2.18
C GLY A 22 5.35 -28.30 3.24
N ASN A 23 6.11 -29.12 3.99
CA ASN A 23 7.22 -28.64 4.84
C ASN A 23 8.09 -27.66 4.04
N MET A 24 8.18 -26.41 4.51
CA MET A 24 9.02 -25.37 3.89
C MET A 24 10.48 -25.87 3.82
N PRO A 25 11.06 -26.10 2.63
CA PRO A 25 12.47 -26.41 2.54
C PRO A 25 13.25 -25.22 3.09
N THR A 26 14.22 -25.50 3.96
CA THR A 26 15.20 -24.53 4.44
C THR A 26 15.81 -23.80 3.24
N SER A 27 15.51 -22.53 3.10
CA SER A 27 15.65 -21.77 1.85
C SER A 27 17.13 -21.59 1.46
N THR A 28 17.56 -22.33 0.44
CA THR A 28 18.80 -22.07 -0.32
C THR A 28 18.47 -22.04 -1.82
N SER A 29 17.43 -21.31 -2.20
CA SER A 29 17.01 -21.20 -3.60
C SER A 29 16.59 -19.77 -3.92
N ASP A 30 17.01 -19.25 -5.08
CA ASP A 30 16.57 -18.00 -5.71
C ASP A 30 15.06 -17.97 -6.06
N ALA A 31 14.26 -18.80 -5.41
CA ALA A 31 12.82 -18.86 -5.59
C ALA A 31 12.17 -17.59 -5.01
N PRO A 32 11.18 -17.01 -5.70
CA PRO A 32 10.50 -15.82 -5.22
C PRO A 32 9.76 -16.12 -3.91
N LEU A 33 9.86 -15.21 -2.94
CA LEU A 33 9.21 -15.32 -1.63
C LEU A 33 7.67 -15.40 -1.74
N PHE A 34 7.10 -14.77 -2.76
CA PHE A 34 5.66 -14.76 -3.02
C PHE A 34 5.33 -15.28 -4.42
N PRO A 35 4.14 -15.85 -4.63
CA PRO A 35 3.65 -16.17 -5.96
C PRO A 35 3.64 -14.94 -6.86
N LEU A 36 4.00 -15.12 -8.14
CA LEU A 36 3.96 -14.04 -9.11
C LEU A 36 2.50 -13.65 -9.42
N ILE A 37 2.08 -12.48 -8.96
CA ILE A 37 0.75 -11.91 -9.22
C ILE A 37 0.84 -10.65 -10.08
N ALA A 38 -0.20 -10.38 -10.86
CA ALA A 38 -0.29 -9.16 -11.65
C ALA A 38 -0.58 -7.97 -10.72
N GLN A 39 -0.02 -6.80 -11.02
CA GLN A 39 -0.19 -5.59 -10.22
C GLN A 39 -1.67 -5.19 -10.07
N GLN A 40 -2.46 -5.35 -11.13
CA GLN A 40 -3.90 -5.08 -11.09
C GLN A 40 -4.59 -5.94 -10.03
N ARG A 41 -4.27 -7.23 -9.98
CA ARG A 41 -4.87 -8.16 -9.02
C ARG A 41 -4.38 -7.92 -7.60
N TYR A 42 -3.12 -7.53 -7.43
CA TYR A 42 -2.64 -7.07 -6.13
C TYR A 42 -3.43 -5.85 -5.63
N ASN A 43 -3.74 -4.90 -6.52
CA ASN A 43 -4.58 -3.75 -6.15
C ASN A 43 -6.01 -4.19 -5.81
N GLU A 44 -6.63 -5.11 -6.56
CA GLU A 44 -7.98 -5.61 -6.22
C GLU A 44 -8.04 -6.19 -4.80
N TYR A 45 -7.05 -7.00 -4.40
CA TYR A 45 -6.97 -7.50 -3.04
C TYR A 45 -6.84 -6.39 -1.98
N ILE A 46 -6.11 -5.31 -2.29
CA ILE A 46 -6.04 -4.15 -1.40
C ILE A 46 -7.41 -3.48 -1.27
N LYS A 47 -8.19 -3.37 -2.36
CA LYS A 47 -9.55 -2.83 -2.30
C LYS A 47 -10.48 -3.70 -1.45
N GLU A 48 -10.37 -5.02 -1.56
CA GLU A 48 -11.12 -5.97 -0.72
C GLU A 48 -10.81 -5.76 0.76
N VAL A 49 -9.53 -5.63 1.13
CA VAL A 49 -9.12 -5.33 2.51
C VAL A 49 -9.71 -4.01 2.98
N PHE A 50 -9.68 -2.95 2.17
CA PHE A 50 -10.28 -1.66 2.53
C PHE A 50 -11.77 -1.79 2.84
N ARG A 51 -12.52 -2.52 2.02
CA ARG A 51 -13.96 -2.76 2.23
C ARG A 51 -14.19 -3.60 3.49
N ALA A 52 -13.41 -4.66 3.71
CA ALA A 52 -13.50 -5.48 4.89
C ALA A 52 -13.23 -4.70 6.19
N CYS A 53 -12.33 -3.71 6.14
CA CYS A 53 -12.04 -2.81 7.25
C CYS A 53 -13.00 -1.62 7.37
N GLY A 54 -14.01 -1.47 6.50
CA GLY A 54 -14.94 -0.34 6.50
C GLY A 54 -14.30 1.00 6.08
N ILE A 55 -13.16 0.97 5.41
CA ILE A 55 -12.45 2.17 4.93
C ILE A 55 -13.04 2.57 3.57
N THR A 56 -14.26 3.10 3.59
CA THR A 56 -15.06 3.34 2.37
C THR A 56 -15.50 4.80 2.18
N ARG A 57 -14.91 5.74 2.92
CA ARG A 57 -15.22 7.18 2.80
C ARG A 57 -15.11 7.68 1.35
N ASP A 58 -15.97 8.60 0.98
CA ASP A 58 -15.93 9.23 -0.34
C ASP A 58 -14.77 10.23 -0.44
N VAL A 59 -14.20 10.28 -1.64
CA VAL A 59 -13.12 11.19 -2.02
C VAL A 59 -13.34 11.77 -3.40
N SER A 60 -13.04 13.06 -3.52
CA SER A 60 -12.93 13.74 -4.82
C SER A 60 -11.70 13.25 -5.57
N VAL A 61 -11.90 12.71 -6.76
CA VAL A 61 -10.83 12.27 -7.67
C VAL A 61 -11.02 12.99 -9.00
N ILE A 62 -9.92 13.35 -9.65
CA ILE A 62 -9.98 13.87 -11.03
C ILE A 62 -10.03 12.66 -11.96
N ASN A 63 -11.09 12.55 -12.74
CA ASN A 63 -11.18 11.54 -13.77
C ASN A 63 -10.11 11.83 -14.84
N PRO A 64 -9.16 10.92 -15.11
CA PRO A 64 -8.07 11.20 -16.04
C PRO A 64 -8.50 11.30 -17.50
N THR A 65 -9.69 10.78 -17.85
CA THR A 65 -10.23 10.81 -19.20
C THR A 65 -11.04 12.08 -19.45
N THR A 66 -11.87 12.50 -18.49
CA THR A 66 -12.75 13.67 -18.65
C THR A 66 -12.16 14.95 -18.06
N GLY A 67 -11.22 14.84 -17.12
CA GLY A 67 -10.66 15.96 -16.36
C GLY A 67 -11.61 16.51 -15.27
N GLU A 68 -12.81 15.95 -15.16
CA GLU A 68 -13.82 16.39 -14.20
C GLU A 68 -13.60 15.77 -12.81
N VAL A 69 -14.09 16.45 -11.78
CA VAL A 69 -14.06 15.93 -10.42
C VAL A 69 -15.23 14.98 -10.21
N GLU A 70 -14.91 13.74 -9.84
CA GLU A 70 -15.88 12.70 -9.49
C GLU A 70 -15.72 12.29 -8.02
N GLN A 71 -16.82 11.87 -7.38
CA GLN A 71 -16.77 11.27 -6.05
C GLN A 71 -16.64 9.76 -6.19
N LYS A 72 -15.64 9.17 -5.51
CA LYS A 72 -15.43 7.73 -5.46
C LYS A 72 -15.14 7.30 -4.03
N SER A 73 -15.50 6.07 -3.67
CA SER A 73 -15.05 5.50 -2.42
C SER A 73 -13.52 5.36 -2.44
N ILE A 74 -12.85 5.67 -1.33
CA ILE A 74 -11.41 5.48 -1.22
C ILE A 74 -11.01 4.01 -1.45
N ALA A 75 -11.91 3.06 -1.12
CA ALA A 75 -11.69 1.65 -1.37
C ALA A 75 -11.57 1.34 -2.87
N ASP A 76 -12.30 2.04 -3.74
CA ASP A 76 -12.30 1.75 -5.18
C ASP A 76 -11.03 2.23 -5.88
N ILE A 77 -10.37 3.23 -5.29
CA ILE A 77 -9.11 3.78 -5.79
C ILE A 77 -7.89 3.28 -5.00
N ALA A 78 -8.09 2.35 -4.05
CA ALA A 78 -7.01 1.81 -3.24
C ALA A 78 -5.98 1.08 -4.11
N SER A 79 -4.70 1.27 -3.78
CA SER A 79 -3.58 0.70 -4.54
C SER A 79 -2.35 0.51 -3.68
N SER A 80 -1.42 -0.33 -4.17
CA SER A 80 -0.11 -0.51 -3.54
C SER A 80 0.70 0.78 -3.44
N HIS A 81 0.55 1.68 -4.43
CA HIS A 81 1.18 2.98 -4.40
C HIS A 81 0.60 3.84 -3.27
N MET A 82 -0.73 3.88 -3.13
CA MET A 82 -1.39 4.58 -2.01
C MET A 82 -0.90 4.05 -0.66
N ALA A 83 -0.85 2.73 -0.48
CA ALA A 83 -0.35 2.10 0.73
C ALA A 83 1.10 2.53 1.05
N ARG A 84 1.98 2.55 0.04
CA ARG A 84 3.36 3.03 0.20
C ARG A 84 3.42 4.50 0.60
N ARG A 85 2.61 5.36 -0.04
CA ARG A 85 2.58 6.80 0.31
C ARG A 85 2.13 7.02 1.75
N THR A 86 1.08 6.32 2.19
CA THR A 86 0.58 6.37 3.55
C THR A 86 1.62 5.85 4.55
N PHE A 87 2.29 4.75 4.24
CA PHE A 87 3.35 4.20 5.08
C PHE A 87 4.49 5.20 5.29
N VAL A 88 5.03 5.79 4.22
CA VAL A 88 6.14 6.75 4.30
C VAL A 88 5.73 8.03 5.04
N GLY A 89 4.52 8.55 4.79
CA GLY A 89 4.00 9.72 5.50
C GLY A 89 3.85 9.46 7.01
N ASN A 90 3.27 8.32 7.39
CA ASN A 90 3.15 7.93 8.79
C ASN A 90 4.50 7.71 9.46
N LEU A 91 5.47 7.15 8.73
CA LEU A 91 6.82 6.94 9.23
C LEU A 91 7.54 8.27 9.50
N TYR A 92 7.41 9.24 8.59
CA TYR A 92 7.98 10.58 8.77
C TYR A 92 7.37 11.32 9.98
N ASN A 93 6.06 11.18 10.22
CA ASN A 93 5.42 11.78 11.39
C ASN A 93 5.98 11.22 12.72
N LYS A 94 6.37 9.94 12.75
CA LYS A 94 6.96 9.30 13.95
C LYS A 94 8.45 9.57 14.08
N VAL A 95 9.17 9.57 12.97
CA VAL A 95 10.61 9.72 12.90
C VAL A 95 10.90 10.86 11.93
N GLN A 96 11.10 12.06 12.49
CA GLN A 96 11.28 13.29 11.71
C GLN A 96 12.69 13.42 11.10
N ASP A 97 13.44 12.31 10.98
CA ASP A 97 14.74 12.26 10.31
C ASP A 97 14.57 11.93 8.81
N PRO A 98 14.78 12.92 7.91
CA PRO A 98 14.64 12.72 6.47
C PRO A 98 15.57 11.65 5.89
N ASN A 99 16.78 11.49 6.46
CA ASN A 99 17.81 10.62 5.91
C ASN A 99 17.49 9.15 6.22
N LEU A 100 17.08 8.88 7.46
CA LEU A 100 16.65 7.56 7.89
C LEU A 100 15.40 7.09 7.13
N VAL A 101 14.38 7.93 7.05
CA VAL A 101 13.13 7.59 6.34
C VAL A 101 13.38 7.45 4.83
N GLY A 102 14.25 8.29 4.25
CA GLY A 102 14.66 8.21 2.84
C GLY A 102 15.33 6.88 2.51
N SER A 103 16.29 6.45 3.33
CA SER A 103 17.00 5.16 3.19
C SER A 103 16.03 3.97 3.25
N LEU A 104 15.16 3.91 4.26
CA LEU A 104 14.19 2.82 4.43
C LEU A 104 13.16 2.75 3.30
N SER A 105 12.77 3.90 2.77
CA SER A 105 11.79 3.98 1.69
C SER A 105 12.42 3.89 0.29
N GLY A 106 13.74 3.66 0.19
CA GLY A 106 14.47 3.51 -1.06
C GLY A 106 14.51 4.78 -1.92
N HIS A 107 14.43 5.95 -1.29
CA HIS A 107 14.55 7.23 -1.99
C HIS A 107 15.99 7.74 -1.94
N LYS A 108 16.46 8.33 -3.04
CA LYS A 108 17.71 9.10 -3.03
C LYS A 108 17.56 10.31 -2.11
N GLU A 109 18.60 10.57 -1.32
CA GLU A 109 18.70 11.75 -0.45
C GLU A 109 18.44 13.03 -1.26
N GLY A 110 17.70 13.98 -0.66
CA GLY A 110 17.33 15.24 -1.33
C GLY A 110 16.37 15.11 -2.51
N SER A 111 15.87 13.91 -2.84
CA SER A 111 15.01 13.74 -4.01
C SER A 111 13.70 14.54 -3.91
N ARG A 112 13.27 15.11 -5.04
CA ARG A 112 11.94 15.74 -5.19
C ARG A 112 10.81 14.76 -4.86
N ALA A 113 11.04 13.47 -5.04
CA ALA A 113 10.06 12.43 -4.72
C ALA A 113 9.81 12.30 -3.22
N PHE A 114 10.88 12.37 -2.42
CA PHE A 114 10.80 12.32 -0.96
C PHE A 114 10.31 13.63 -0.35
N ALA A 115 10.60 14.78 -0.97
CA ALA A 115 10.14 16.09 -0.52
C ALA A 115 8.61 16.18 -0.32
N ARG A 116 7.83 15.36 -1.04
CA ARG A 116 6.37 15.28 -0.92
C ARG A 116 5.85 14.77 0.43
N TYR A 117 6.69 14.13 1.24
CA TYR A 117 6.32 13.65 2.57
C TYR A 117 6.77 14.59 3.69
N ARG A 118 7.59 15.61 3.38
CA ARG A 118 8.12 16.59 4.34
C ARG A 118 7.17 17.76 4.62
N THR A 119 5.88 17.62 4.29
CA THR A 119 4.92 18.70 4.53
C THR A 119 4.78 18.88 6.05
N ILE A 120 5.31 20.00 6.55
CA ILE A 120 5.26 20.34 7.97
C ILE A 120 3.81 20.62 8.34
N ASN A 121 3.17 19.68 9.04
CA ASN A 121 1.83 19.86 9.59
C ASN A 121 1.88 20.69 10.88
N ILE A 122 0.78 21.36 11.23
CA ILE A 122 0.60 22.10 12.49
C ILE A 122 0.87 21.20 13.70
N ASP A 123 0.48 19.92 13.62
CA ASP A 123 0.69 18.93 14.68
C ASP A 123 2.18 18.67 14.95
N ILE A 124 3.01 18.63 13.89
CA ILE A 124 4.47 18.47 14.01
C ILE A 124 5.08 19.69 14.71
N LYS A 125 4.59 20.90 14.40
CA LYS A 125 5.04 22.13 15.05
C LYS A 125 4.65 22.18 16.52
N ALA A 126 3.41 21.78 16.83
CA ALA A 126 2.92 21.72 18.21
C ALA A 126 3.72 20.71 19.05
N ASP A 127 3.93 19.50 18.54
CA ASP A 127 4.74 18.45 19.19
C ASP A 127 6.21 18.87 19.40
N LEU A 128 6.78 19.66 18.48
CA LEU A 128 8.14 20.18 18.65
C LEU A 128 8.21 21.25 19.75
N ILE A 129 7.18 22.09 19.88
CA ILE A 129 7.10 23.11 20.94
C ILE A 129 6.86 22.45 22.31
N ASP A 130 6.06 21.40 22.38
CA ASP A 130 5.79 20.67 23.62
C ASP A 130 7.02 19.92 24.16
N LYS A 131 7.98 19.58 23.29
CA LYS A 131 9.24 18.92 23.63
C LYS A 131 10.37 19.88 24.04
N LEU A 132 10.14 21.20 23.98
CA LEU A 132 11.05 22.26 24.44
C LEU A 132 10.80 22.58 25.91
#